data_AF-A0A7Y2DW12-F1
#
_entry.id   AF-A0A7Y2DW12-F1
#
_cell.length_a   1.000
_cell.length_b   1.000
_cell.length_c   1.000
_cell.angle_alpha   90.00
_cell.angle_beta   90.00
_cell.angle_gamma   90.00
#
_symmetry.space_group_name_H-M   'P 1'
#
loop_
_entity.id
_entity.type
_entity.pdbx_description
1 polymer ?
#
loop_
_entity_poly.entity_id
_entity_poly.type
_entity_poly.pdbx_seq_one_letter_code
_entity_poly.pdbx_strand_id
1 'polypeptide(L)'
;MKNTNKYQFRAKLPLILRGLAVLGMFAAILVIGIGFYRARNNETFRMKGFPTQLSEDVVGVINGYERRETEDGIVKYFIKADKATTFDDEHQELENVFLQIYDEKDQDV
;
A
#
# COMPACT_ATOMS: atom_id res chain seq x y z
N MET A 1 57.68 -6.76 -35.49
CA MET A 1 57.22 -5.52 -34.84
C MET A 1 56.55 -5.87 -33.52
N LYS A 2 57.09 -5.38 -32.39
CA LYS A 2 56.59 -5.70 -31.03
C LYS A 2 55.23 -5.03 -30.83
N ASN A 3 54.21 -5.79 -30.44
CA ASN A 3 52.83 -5.28 -30.30
C ASN A 3 52.72 -4.41 -29.03
N THR A 4 53.09 -3.14 -29.16
CA THR A 4 53.19 -2.13 -28.08
C THR A 4 51.85 -1.82 -27.40
N ASN A 5 50.73 -2.10 -28.08
CA ASN A 5 49.37 -1.89 -27.57
C ASN A 5 49.06 -2.67 -26.28
N LYS A 6 49.55 -3.91 -26.14
CA LYS A 6 49.32 -4.73 -24.93
C LYS A 6 49.99 -4.14 -23.69
N TYR A 7 51.15 -3.50 -23.85
CA TYR A 7 51.89 -2.88 -22.74
C TYR A 7 51.28 -1.54 -22.32
N GLN A 8 50.82 -0.75 -23.29
CA GLN A 8 50.13 0.51 -23.02
C GLN A 8 48.78 0.30 -22.32
N PHE A 9 48.05 -0.76 -22.67
CA PHE A 9 46.79 -1.11 -22.00
C PHE A 9 47.00 -1.48 -20.53
N ARG A 10 48.02 -2.29 -20.23
CA ARG A 10 48.38 -2.66 -18.84
C ARG A 10 48.87 -1.47 -18.02
N ALA A 11 49.49 -0.48 -18.65
CA ALA A 11 49.90 0.75 -17.98
C ALA A 11 48.70 1.66 -17.62
N LYS A 12 47.63 1.64 -18.42
CA LYS A 12 46.40 2.43 -18.18
C LYS A 12 45.36 1.73 -17.30
N LEU A 13 45.48 0.41 -17.12
CA LEU A 13 44.63 -0.43 -16.28
C LEU A 13 44.38 0.12 -14.86
N PRO A 14 45.40 0.57 -14.08
CA PRO A 14 45.16 1.14 -12.75
C PRO A 14 44.37 2.46 -12.80
N LEU A 15 44.51 3.26 -13.87
CA LEU A 15 43.76 4.51 -14.03
C LEU A 15 42.28 4.23 -14.33
N ILE A 16 42.01 3.25 -15.19
CA ILE A 16 40.65 2.81 -15.54
C ILE A 16 39.94 2.24 -14.31
N LEU A 17 40.62 1.39 -13.53
CA LEU A 17 40.07 0.82 -12.31
C LEU A 17 39.70 1.89 -11.27
N ARG A 18 40.55 2.92 -11.11
CA ARG A 18 40.24 4.06 -10.24
C ARG A 18 39.01 4.84 -10.73
N GLY A 19 38.91 5.08 -12.03
CA GLY A 19 37.74 5.73 -12.62
C GLY A 19 36.46 4.94 -12.38
N LEU A 20 36.49 3.63 -12.62
CA LEU A 20 35.36 2.73 -12.34
C LEU A 20 34.98 2.70 -10.86
N ALA A 21 35.96 2.69 -9.96
CA ALA A 21 35.70 2.70 -8.52
C ALA A 21 34.99 3.98 -8.07
N VAL A 22 35.42 5.15 -8.57
CA VAL A 22 34.76 6.43 -8.27
C VAL A 22 33.35 6.46 -8.83
N LEU A 23 33.15 6.00 -10.07
CA LEU A 23 31.84 5.96 -10.70
C LEU A 23 30.89 5.00 -9.95
N GLY A 24 31.39 3.83 -9.54
CA GLY A 24 30.65 2.88 -8.70
C GLY A 24 30.27 3.45 -7.34
N MET A 25 31.14 4.24 -6.72
CA MET A 25 30.84 4.93 -5.46
C MET A 25 29.65 5.91 -5.62
N PHE A 26 29.65 6.72 -6.68
CA PHE A 26 28.54 7.63 -6.95
C PHE A 26 27.23 6.88 -7.26
N ALA A 27 27.31 5.78 -8.01
CA ALA A 27 26.14 4.94 -8.28
C ALA A 27 25.54 4.35 -7.00
N ALA A 28 26.37 3.85 -6.08
CA ALA A 28 25.90 3.31 -4.80
C ALA A 28 25.19 4.37 -3.95
N ILE A 29 25.76 5.58 -3.86
CA ILE A 29 25.14 6.72 -3.14
C ILE A 29 23.78 7.07 -3.74
N LEU A 30 23.68 7.12 -5.07
CA LEU A 30 22.42 7.39 -5.76
C LEU A 30 21.35 6.34 -5.47
N VAL A 31 21.70 5.05 -5.53
CA VAL A 31 20.77 3.95 -5.26
C VAL A 31 20.24 4.03 -3.81
N ILE A 32 21.13 4.27 -2.84
CA ILE A 32 20.73 4.44 -1.43
C ILE A 32 19.82 5.66 -1.27
N GLY A 33 20.15 6.79 -1.90
CA GLY A 33 19.35 8.01 -1.84
C GLY A 33 17.95 7.83 -2.42
N ILE A 34 17.83 7.18 -3.58
CA ILE A 34 16.52 6.86 -4.20
C ILE A 34 15.72 5.91 -3.30
N GLY A 35 16.36 4.85 -2.78
CA GLY A 35 15.72 3.89 -1.89
C GLY A 35 15.18 4.55 -0.62
N PHE A 36 15.99 5.41 0.02
CA PHE A 36 15.57 6.15 1.21
C PHE A 36 14.46 7.15 0.92
N TYR A 37 14.57 7.91 -0.17
CA TYR A 37 13.54 8.87 -0.57
C TYR A 37 12.19 8.19 -0.81
N ARG A 38 12.20 7.05 -1.49
CA ARG A 38 10.99 6.26 -1.76
C ARG A 38 10.44 5.60 -0.49
N ALA A 39 11.30 5.10 0.39
CA ALA A 39 10.89 4.48 1.65
C ALA A 39 10.32 5.50 2.66
N ARG A 40 10.79 6.75 2.64
CA ARG A 40 10.29 7.82 3.52
C ARG A 40 8.79 8.07 3.35
N ASN A 41 8.25 7.87 2.16
CA ASN A 41 6.84 8.07 1.86
C ASN A 41 5.98 6.82 2.10
N ASN A 42 6.59 5.69 2.48
CA ASN A 42 5.83 4.52 2.91
C ASN A 42 5.50 4.72 4.39
N GLU A 43 4.33 5.30 4.67
CA GLU A 43 3.82 5.31 6.03
C GLU A 43 3.62 3.86 6.48
N THR A 44 4.41 3.44 7.47
CA THR A 44 4.16 2.16 8.14
C THR A 44 2.84 2.28 8.86
N PHE A 45 1.97 1.28 8.72
CA PHE A 45 0.75 1.23 9.52
C PHE A 45 1.14 1.24 11.00
N ARG A 46 0.85 2.33 11.69
CA ARG A 46 0.98 2.45 13.14
C ARG A 46 -0.43 2.55 13.69
N MET A 47 -0.83 1.58 14.52
CA MET A 47 -2.07 1.71 15.28
C MET A 47 -1.96 2.98 16.13
N LYS A 48 -2.86 3.95 15.89
CA LYS A 48 -3.02 5.09 16.80
C LYS A 48 -3.51 4.54 18.13
N GLY A 49 -2.93 5.01 19.24
CA GLY A 49 -3.22 4.55 20.60
C GLY A 49 -4.58 5.00 21.12
N PHE A 50 -5.66 4.61 20.43
CA PHE A 50 -7.02 4.72 20.93
C PHE A 50 -7.35 3.53 21.84
N PRO A 51 -8.38 3.64 22.70
CA PRO A 51 -8.86 2.50 23.46
C PRO A 51 -9.05 1.30 22.54
N THR A 52 -8.51 0.14 22.91
CA THR A 52 -8.65 -1.09 22.11
C THR A 52 -10.04 -1.73 22.26
N GLN A 53 -10.99 -0.99 22.82
CA GLN A 53 -12.35 -1.43 23.07
C GLN A 53 -13.27 -0.55 22.24
N LEU A 54 -14.12 -1.19 21.45
CA LEU A 54 -15.25 -0.53 20.80
C LEU A 54 -16.19 -0.04 21.89
N SER A 55 -16.92 1.03 21.58
CA SER A 55 -17.93 1.53 22.50
C SER A 55 -19.06 0.53 22.72
N GLU A 56 -19.67 0.53 23.89
CA GLU A 56 -20.89 -0.24 24.17
C GLU A 56 -22.13 0.66 24.16
N ASP A 57 -21.96 1.98 23.98
CA ASP A 57 -23.03 2.96 24.04
C ASP A 57 -23.79 3.02 22.71
N VAL A 58 -25.01 2.48 22.72
CA VAL A 58 -25.89 2.43 21.54
C VAL A 58 -26.53 3.79 21.28
N VAL A 59 -26.33 4.32 20.07
CA VAL A 59 -26.95 5.58 19.60
C VAL A 59 -28.06 5.35 18.58
N GLY A 60 -28.17 4.16 17.99
CA GLY A 60 -29.23 3.85 17.03
C GLY A 60 -29.45 2.36 16.81
N VAL A 61 -30.71 1.98 16.56
CA VAL A 61 -31.10 0.60 16.18
C VAL A 61 -32.08 0.66 15.02
N ILE A 62 -31.76 -0.06 13.94
CA ILE A 62 -32.60 -0.19 12.74
C ILE A 62 -32.91 -1.67 12.54
N ASN A 63 -34.19 -2.03 12.43
CA ASN A 63 -34.62 -3.38 12.07
C ASN A 63 -34.90 -3.47 10.56
N GLY A 64 -34.53 -4.57 9.93
CA GLY A 64 -34.64 -4.76 8.48
C GLY A 64 -33.74 -3.81 7.69
N TYR A 65 -32.48 -3.69 8.11
CA TYR A 65 -31.50 -2.81 7.49
C TYR A 65 -31.16 -3.26 6.08
N GLU A 66 -31.20 -2.33 5.14
CA GLU A 66 -30.77 -2.54 3.76
C GLU A 66 -29.91 -1.37 3.30
N ARG A 67 -28.73 -1.65 2.73
CA ARG A 67 -27.84 -0.65 2.14
C ARG A 67 -27.33 -1.13 0.79
N ARG A 68 -27.44 -0.27 -0.21
CA ARG A 68 -26.78 -0.44 -1.51
C ARG A 68 -25.77 0.68 -1.67
N GLU A 69 -24.51 0.30 -1.87
CA GLU A 69 -23.43 1.27 -2.10
C GLU A 69 -23.05 1.28 -3.57
N THR A 70 -22.90 2.48 -4.12
CA THR A 70 -22.57 2.71 -5.53
C THR A 70 -21.44 3.71 -5.62
N GLU A 71 -20.42 3.40 -6.41
CA GLU A 71 -19.27 4.26 -6.65
C GLU A 71 -19.11 4.43 -8.17
N ASP A 72 -19.04 5.68 -8.63
CA ASP A 72 -18.95 6.03 -10.06
C ASP A 72 -20.04 5.38 -10.95
N GLY A 73 -21.22 5.14 -10.38
CA GLY A 73 -22.36 4.52 -11.06
C GLY A 73 -22.33 2.99 -11.13
N ILE A 74 -21.32 2.35 -10.54
CA ILE A 74 -21.18 0.88 -10.44
C ILE A 74 -21.58 0.46 -9.01
N VAL A 75 -22.44 -0.53 -8.88
CA VAL A 75 -22.80 -1.07 -7.56
C VAL A 75 -21.58 -1.81 -7.02
N LYS A 76 -21.18 -1.53 -5.77
CA LYS A 76 -20.04 -2.22 -5.15
C LYS A 76 -20.51 -3.36 -4.25
N TYR A 77 -21.50 -3.08 -3.42
CA TYR A 77 -22.07 -4.08 -2.53
C TYR A 77 -23.51 -3.76 -2.15
N PHE A 78 -24.24 -4.83 -1.82
CA PHE A 78 -25.55 -4.78 -1.22
C PHE A 78 -25.53 -5.55 0.10
N ILE A 79 -25.98 -4.89 1.17
CA ILE A 79 -26.06 -5.45 2.52
C ILE A 79 -27.52 -5.46 2.94
N LYS A 80 -27.96 -6.59 3.47
CA LYS A 80 -29.23 -6.73 4.18
C LYS A 80 -28.98 -7.37 5.53
N ALA A 81 -29.60 -6.87 6.59
CA ALA A 81 -29.50 -7.42 7.93
C ALA A 81 -30.84 -7.32 8.66
N ASP A 82 -31.11 -8.26 9.56
CA ASP A 82 -32.34 -8.23 10.36
C ASP A 82 -32.32 -7.08 11.36
N LYS A 83 -31.13 -6.74 11.85
CA LYS A 83 -30.91 -5.62 12.77
C LYS A 83 -29.54 -4.99 12.54
N ALA A 84 -29.48 -3.67 12.59
CA ALA A 84 -28.28 -2.88 12.60
C ALA A 84 -28.26 -1.99 13.85
N THR A 85 -27.26 -2.18 14.70
CA THR A 85 -27.00 -1.36 15.89
C THR A 85 -25.83 -0.43 15.61
N THR A 86 -25.98 0.86 15.85
CA THR A 86 -24.91 1.87 15.72
C THR A 86 -24.53 2.38 17.10
N PHE A 87 -23.23 2.51 17.34
CA PHE A 87 -22.65 2.95 18.60
C PHE A 87 -22.05 4.35 18.48
N ASP A 88 -21.74 5.00 19.60
CA ASP A 88 -21.31 6.41 19.64
C ASP A 88 -19.95 6.68 18.97
N ASP A 89 -19.10 5.67 18.84
CA ASP A 89 -17.83 5.67 18.09
C ASP A 89 -18.02 5.36 16.59
N GLU A 90 -19.27 5.39 16.13
CA GLU A 90 -19.73 5.22 14.75
C GLU A 90 -19.57 3.81 14.16
N HIS A 91 -19.17 2.81 14.96
CA HIS A 91 -19.18 1.44 14.48
C HIS A 91 -20.61 0.87 14.42
N GLN A 92 -20.79 -0.17 13.60
CA GLN A 92 -22.06 -0.87 13.46
C GLN A 92 -21.92 -2.36 13.65
N GLU A 93 -22.86 -2.93 14.40
CA GLU A 93 -23.05 -4.37 14.52
C GLU A 93 -24.32 -4.79 13.76
N LEU A 94 -24.19 -5.79 12.90
CA LEU A 94 -25.27 -6.28 12.05
C LEU A 94 -25.60 -7.74 12.40
N GLU A 95 -26.88 -8.04 12.57
CA GLU A 95 -27.37 -9.39 12.88
C GLU A 95 -28.01 -10.03 11.64
N ASN A 96 -27.75 -11.33 11.41
CA ASN A 96 -28.25 -12.12 10.28
C ASN A 96 -27.99 -11.48 8.91
N VAL A 97 -26.71 -11.22 8.63
CA VAL A 97 -26.28 -10.47 7.45
C VAL A 97 -26.33 -11.31 6.17
N PHE A 98 -26.94 -10.74 5.14
CA PHE A 98 -26.73 -11.07 3.75
C PHE A 98 -25.86 -10.00 3.10
N LEU A 99 -24.74 -10.40 2.49
CA LEU A 99 -23.81 -9.54 1.78
C LEU A 99 -23.66 -10.05 0.35
N GLN A 100 -23.82 -9.15 -0.61
CA GLN A 100 -23.58 -9.40 -2.03
C GLN A 100 -22.56 -8.39 -2.54
N ILE A 101 -21.53 -8.86 -3.26
CA ILE A 101 -20.44 -8.04 -3.79
C ILE A 101 -20.53 -8.09 -5.31
N TYR A 102 -20.35 -6.93 -5.94
CA TYR A 102 -20.43 -6.81 -7.40
C TYR A 102 -19.07 -6.42 -7.98
N ASP A 103 -18.73 -7.01 -9.13
CA ASP A 103 -17.57 -6.63 -9.96
C ASP A 103 -17.83 -5.32 -10.72
N GLU A 104 -16.82 -4.80 -11.43
CA GLU A 104 -16.87 -3.63 -12.31
C GLU A 104 -17.92 -3.70 -13.44
N LYS A 105 -18.57 -4.85 -13.60
CA LYS A 105 -19.65 -5.10 -14.58
C LYS A 105 -21.02 -5.30 -13.94
N ASP A 106 -21.19 -4.94 -12.66
CA ASP A 106 -22.38 -5.20 -11.84
C ASP A 106 -22.77 -6.69 -11.80
N GLN A 107 -21.78 -7.58 -11.88
CA GLN A 107 -21.97 -9.03 -11.76
C GLN A 107 -21.66 -9.47 -10.34
N ASP A 108 -22.51 -10.35 -9.80
CA ASP A 108 -22.30 -10.97 -8.48
C ASP A 108 -21.05 -11.86 -8.50
N VAL A 109 -20.22 -11.76 -7.46
CA VAL A 109 -18.91 -12.45 -7.35
C VAL A 109 -18.84 -13.34 -6.12
#